data_AF-A0A838MXH9-F1
#
_entry.id   AF-A0A838MXH9-F1
#
_cell.length_a   1.000
_cell.length_b   1.000
_cell.length_c   1.000
_cell.angle_alpha   90.00
_cell.angle_beta   90.00
_cell.angle_gamma   90.00
#
_symmetry.space_group_name_H-M   'P 1'
#
loop_
_entity.id
_entity.type
_entity.pdbx_description
1 polymer ?
#
loop_
_entity_poly.entity_id
_entity_poly.type
_entity_poly.pdbx_seq_one_letter_code
_entity_poly.pdbx_strand_id
1 'polypeptide(L)'
;MQLKFAQGWLVSALCGGALLSAALSLFAAPQRKTLPAGAKTVAAKVAWKLKLSNEPPYLVSLKAEKAPVTEIAAALGRRLNIPALLSPVIRQQRVTVDISDAPLESALLRLAPQPYIDYELSGDPAVQPKPISLYLHALNEPPPSESAIVKGNAESILIEGDTEEGMAEGERKKKEEEPLRVTFNKNQVSLRAKQQPLIVVLHEIALKVDIPFEMKYESSEVVDGEFNNYTMEQLVRSLSPNIRLYQRTDLSTSETRPLRLVLVPPANAQPTTKM
;
A
#
# COMPACT_ATOMS: atom_id res chain seq x y z
N MET A 1 41.10 33.91 24.67
CA MET A 1 40.25 33.56 25.83
C MET A 1 39.35 32.42 25.37
N GLN A 2 39.70 31.13 25.40
CA GLN A 2 40.16 30.25 26.48
C GLN A 2 39.27 30.34 27.72
N LEU A 3 38.26 29.47 27.80
CA LEU A 3 37.75 28.92 29.05
C LEU A 3 37.29 27.47 28.81
N LYS A 4 38.10 26.56 29.38
CA LYS A 4 37.86 25.13 29.60
C LYS A 4 36.95 24.95 30.82
N PHE A 5 36.25 23.81 30.92
CA PHE A 5 35.89 23.01 32.11
C PHE A 5 34.76 22.04 31.66
N ALA A 6 34.64 20.77 32.06
CA ALA A 6 35.40 19.89 32.93
C ALA A 6 35.02 18.44 32.57
N GLN A 7 35.97 17.52 32.70
CA GLN A 7 35.74 16.07 32.72
C GLN A 7 35.33 15.60 34.13
N GLY A 8 34.55 14.52 34.21
CA GLY A 8 34.45 13.59 35.35
C GLY A 8 33.64 12.37 34.90
N TRP A 9 34.20 11.17 34.70
CA TRP A 9 34.77 10.15 35.62
C TRP A 9 33.76 9.51 36.59
N LEU A 10 33.39 8.25 36.29
CA LEU A 10 33.07 7.10 37.18
C LEU A 10 32.52 5.99 36.25
N VAL A 11 33.19 4.90 35.87
CA VAL A 11 33.95 3.83 36.56
C VAL A 11 33.09 2.96 37.50
N SER A 12 32.88 1.73 37.03
CA SER A 12 32.74 0.44 37.75
C SER A 12 31.44 0.04 38.45
N ALA A 13 30.91 -1.13 38.04
CA ALA A 13 30.80 -2.39 38.83
C ALA A 13 29.64 -3.23 38.26
N LEU A 14 29.87 -4.33 37.53
CA LEU A 14 30.04 -5.71 38.04
C LEU A 14 29.17 -6.08 39.24
N CYS A 15 28.09 -6.82 38.97
CA CYS A 15 27.48 -7.90 39.77
C CYS A 15 26.42 -8.53 38.83
N GLY A 16 26.51 -9.78 38.35
CA GLY A 16 26.85 -10.98 39.11
C GLY A 16 25.62 -11.44 39.86
N GLY A 17 24.76 -12.26 39.23
CA GLY A 17 23.50 -12.70 39.84
C GLY A 17 22.68 -13.63 38.96
N ALA A 18 23.24 -14.80 38.64
CA ALA A 18 22.44 -15.94 38.19
C ALA A 18 21.65 -16.47 39.39
N LEU A 19 20.32 -16.36 39.36
CA LEU A 19 19.43 -17.11 40.25
C LEU A 19 18.53 -18.02 39.42
N LEU A 20 18.93 -19.28 39.48
CA LEU A 20 18.23 -20.48 39.05
C LEU A 20 17.03 -20.67 39.98
N SER A 21 15.81 -20.42 39.50
CA SER A 21 14.57 -20.82 40.20
C SER A 21 13.82 -21.82 39.34
N ALA A 22 14.12 -23.09 39.58
CA ALA A 22 13.31 -24.23 39.14
C ALA A 22 12.04 -24.29 40.00
N ALA A 23 10.91 -23.83 39.46
CA ALA A 23 9.60 -24.11 40.03
C ALA A 23 8.98 -25.29 39.26
N LEU A 24 9.02 -26.45 39.92
CA LEU A 24 8.25 -27.64 39.57
C LEU A 24 6.76 -27.32 39.75
N SER A 25 6.04 -27.08 38.65
CA SER A 25 4.59 -27.00 38.66
C SER A 25 4.00 -28.38 38.39
N LEU A 26 3.42 -28.97 39.44
CA LEU A 26 2.62 -30.19 39.39
C LEU A 26 1.59 -30.14 38.24
N PHE A 27 1.57 -31.19 37.44
CA PHE A 27 0.48 -31.53 36.53
C PHE A 27 -0.82 -31.74 37.32
N ALA A 28 -1.67 -30.72 37.38
CA ALA A 28 -3.09 -30.89 37.68
C ALA A 28 -3.81 -31.23 36.37
N ALA A 29 -4.23 -32.49 36.23
CA ALA A 29 -5.06 -32.93 35.11
C ALA A 29 -6.36 -32.09 35.05
N PRO A 30 -6.73 -31.54 33.90
CA PRO A 30 -7.98 -30.80 33.77
C PRO A 30 -9.15 -31.78 33.87
N GLN A 31 -9.93 -31.66 34.94
CA GLN A 31 -11.23 -32.31 35.03
C GLN A 31 -12.11 -31.81 33.87
N ARG A 32 -12.42 -32.73 32.93
CA ARG A 32 -13.45 -32.52 31.91
C ARG A 32 -14.81 -32.42 32.61
N LYS A 33 -15.22 -31.19 32.96
CA LYS A 33 -16.62 -30.87 33.21
C LYS A 33 -17.37 -31.10 31.90
N THR A 34 -18.12 -32.18 31.85
CA THR A 34 -19.18 -32.42 30.88
C THR A 34 -20.18 -31.27 30.95
N LEU A 35 -20.11 -30.36 29.98
CA LEU A 35 -21.13 -29.35 29.73
C LEU A 35 -22.42 -30.05 29.24
N PRO A 36 -23.61 -29.66 29.72
CA PRO A 36 -24.86 -30.23 29.26
C PRO A 36 -25.08 -29.89 27.78
N ALA A 37 -25.30 -30.95 26.99
CA ALA A 37 -25.77 -30.87 25.62
C ALA A 37 -27.17 -30.25 25.61
N GLY A 38 -27.30 -29.04 25.06
CA GLY A 38 -28.60 -28.37 25.00
C GLY A 38 -28.59 -26.85 24.83
N ALA A 39 -27.48 -26.21 24.47
CA ALA A 39 -27.51 -24.81 24.06
C ALA A 39 -27.83 -24.75 22.56
N LYS A 40 -29.13 -24.69 22.21
CA LYS A 40 -29.56 -24.15 20.91
C LYS A 40 -28.92 -22.77 20.80
N THR A 41 -27.89 -22.64 19.95
CA THR A 41 -27.33 -21.35 19.54
C THR A 41 -28.44 -20.57 18.86
N VAL A 42 -29.15 -19.75 19.64
CA VAL A 42 -30.01 -18.70 19.12
C VAL A 42 -29.05 -17.78 18.35
N ALA A 43 -29.06 -17.91 17.02
CA ALA A 43 -28.30 -17.02 16.16
C ALA A 43 -28.72 -15.59 16.51
N ALA A 44 -27.83 -14.88 17.21
CA ALA A 44 -28.08 -13.51 17.64
C ALA A 44 -28.49 -12.72 16.40
N LYS A 45 -29.69 -12.15 16.43
CA LYS A 45 -30.26 -11.39 15.33
C LYS A 45 -29.32 -10.21 15.08
N VAL A 46 -28.56 -10.30 13.98
CA VAL A 46 -27.53 -9.32 13.64
C VAL A 46 -28.19 -7.94 13.55
N ALA A 47 -27.71 -6.99 14.34
CA ALA A 47 -28.26 -5.62 14.45
C ALA A 47 -27.99 -4.75 13.21
N TRP A 48 -27.55 -5.38 12.11
CA TRP A 48 -27.22 -4.71 10.87
C TRP A 48 -27.45 -5.62 9.65
N LYS A 49 -27.69 -5.01 8.50
CA LYS A 49 -27.82 -5.65 7.19
C LYS A 49 -26.92 -4.92 6.19
N LEU A 50 -26.06 -5.66 5.52
CA LEU A 50 -25.18 -5.17 4.45
C LEU A 50 -25.56 -5.85 3.13
N LYS A 51 -25.67 -5.05 2.08
CA LYS A 51 -25.73 -5.46 0.68
C LYS A 51 -24.63 -4.73 -0.07
N LEU A 52 -24.00 -5.44 -1.01
CA LEU A 52 -22.91 -4.94 -1.83
C LEU A 52 -23.17 -5.43 -3.26
N SER A 53 -22.97 -4.57 -4.26
CA SER A 53 -22.97 -5.01 -5.66
C SER A 53 -21.75 -5.90 -5.94
N ASN A 54 -21.89 -6.82 -6.90
CA ASN A 54 -20.81 -7.74 -7.27
C ASN A 54 -19.83 -7.11 -8.28
N GLU A 55 -20.22 -6.01 -8.92
CA GLU A 55 -19.47 -5.36 -9.99
C GLU A 55 -19.21 -3.90 -9.67
N PRO A 56 -18.06 -3.34 -10.12
CA PRO A 56 -17.79 -1.92 -10.11
C PRO A 56 -18.82 -1.14 -10.97
N PRO A 57 -19.25 0.06 -10.53
CA PRO A 57 -18.93 0.69 -9.25
C PRO A 57 -19.59 -0.06 -8.08
N TYR A 58 -18.83 -0.26 -6.99
CA TYR A 58 -19.33 -0.99 -5.82
C TYR A 58 -20.36 -0.15 -5.06
N LEU A 59 -21.62 -0.56 -5.11
CA LEU A 59 -22.73 0.06 -4.39
C LEU A 59 -22.96 -0.65 -3.06
N VAL A 60 -23.02 0.12 -1.99
CA VAL A 60 -23.18 -0.32 -0.61
C VAL A 60 -24.53 0.12 -0.08
N SER A 61 -25.29 -0.86 0.39
CA SER A 61 -26.55 -0.67 1.11
C SER A 61 -26.37 -1.22 2.52
N LEU A 62 -26.30 -0.34 3.52
CA LEU A 62 -26.00 -0.69 4.91
C LEU A 62 -27.04 -0.06 5.84
N LYS A 63 -27.79 -0.91 6.54
CA LYS A 63 -28.65 -0.49 7.65
C LYS A 63 -28.13 -1.08 8.93
N ALA A 64 -27.71 -0.25 9.86
CA ALA A 64 -27.11 -0.64 11.13
C ALA A 64 -27.66 0.22 12.27
N GLU A 65 -27.97 -0.42 13.40
CA GLU A 65 -28.39 0.29 14.61
C GLU A 65 -27.48 -0.09 15.77
N LYS A 66 -26.68 0.87 16.25
CA LYS A 66 -25.68 0.68 17.31
C LYS A 66 -24.81 -0.57 17.08
N ALA A 67 -24.46 -0.86 15.84
CA ALA A 67 -23.68 -2.02 15.47
C ALA A 67 -22.17 -1.72 15.61
N PRO A 68 -21.35 -2.69 16.05
CA PRO A 68 -19.90 -2.50 16.14
C PRO A 68 -19.28 -2.37 14.73
N VAL A 69 -18.42 -1.37 14.54
CA VAL A 69 -17.77 -1.12 13.24
C VAL A 69 -16.89 -2.30 12.82
N THR A 70 -16.32 -3.03 13.77
CA THR A 70 -15.50 -4.23 13.53
C THR A 70 -16.24 -5.31 12.75
N GLU A 71 -17.52 -5.58 13.08
CA GLU A 71 -18.32 -6.58 12.38
C GLU A 71 -18.67 -6.13 10.95
N ILE A 72 -19.04 -4.85 10.81
CA ILE A 72 -19.37 -4.25 9.51
C ILE A 72 -18.16 -4.28 8.58
N ALA A 73 -17.00 -3.83 9.07
CA ALA A 73 -15.76 -3.82 8.31
C ALA A 73 -15.30 -5.23 7.93
N ALA A 74 -15.38 -6.19 8.86
CA ALA A 74 -15.07 -7.60 8.56
C ALA A 74 -16.01 -8.18 7.49
N ALA A 75 -17.30 -7.85 7.53
CA ALA A 75 -18.26 -8.29 6.54
C ALA A 75 -18.04 -7.63 5.17
N LEU A 76 -17.68 -6.34 5.16
CA LEU A 76 -17.32 -5.62 3.95
C LEU A 76 -16.07 -6.22 3.29
N GLY A 77 -15.02 -6.47 4.09
CA GLY A 77 -13.80 -7.12 3.61
C GLY A 77 -14.04 -8.52 3.04
N ARG A 78 -14.88 -9.34 3.70
CA ARG A 78 -15.27 -10.66 3.17
C ARG A 78 -16.01 -10.59 1.84
N ARG A 79 -16.90 -9.60 1.66
CA ARG A 79 -17.69 -9.46 0.42
C ARG A 79 -16.88 -8.91 -0.74
N LEU A 80 -15.98 -7.97 -0.46
CA LEU A 80 -15.04 -7.43 -1.45
C LEU A 80 -13.83 -8.33 -1.68
N ASN A 81 -13.64 -9.37 -0.86
CA ASN A 81 -12.45 -10.22 -0.84
C ASN A 81 -11.15 -9.41 -0.66
N ILE A 82 -11.18 -8.42 0.23
CA ILE A 82 -10.03 -7.58 0.58
C ILE A 82 -9.93 -7.39 2.10
N PRO A 83 -8.72 -7.22 2.66
CA PRO A 83 -8.54 -6.87 4.06
C PRO A 83 -9.16 -5.51 4.39
N ALA A 84 -9.88 -5.46 5.52
CA ALA A 84 -10.36 -4.22 6.13
C ALA A 84 -9.66 -4.06 7.48
N LEU A 85 -8.79 -3.06 7.58
CA LEU A 85 -8.01 -2.74 8.77
C LEU A 85 -8.67 -1.59 9.52
N LEU A 86 -8.74 -1.73 10.84
CA LEU A 86 -9.34 -0.73 11.72
C LEU A 86 -8.28 -0.26 12.71
N SER A 87 -8.25 1.05 12.92
CA SER A 87 -7.44 1.64 13.97
C SER A 87 -7.95 1.24 15.37
N PRO A 88 -7.11 1.32 16.42
CA PRO A 88 -7.51 0.95 17.77
C PRO A 88 -8.75 1.69 18.28
N VAL A 89 -8.91 2.96 17.90
CA VAL A 89 -10.06 3.80 18.30
C VAL A 89 -11.34 3.35 17.58
N ILE A 90 -11.29 3.20 16.26
CA ILE A 90 -12.47 2.80 15.47
C ILE A 90 -12.97 1.40 15.86
N ARG A 91 -12.09 0.50 16.31
CA ARG A 91 -12.49 -0.86 16.75
C ARG A 91 -13.51 -0.85 17.89
N GLN A 92 -13.52 0.18 18.72
CA GLN A 92 -14.42 0.29 19.88
C GLN A 92 -15.73 1.01 19.52
N GLN A 93 -15.79 1.62 18.33
CA GLN A 93 -16.91 2.44 17.92
C GLN A 93 -18.12 1.58 17.54
N ARG A 94 -19.30 2.11 17.87
CA ARG A 94 -20.59 1.61 17.42
C ARG A 94 -21.25 2.68 16.56
N VAL A 95 -21.85 2.27 15.45
CA VAL A 95 -22.45 3.18 14.47
C VAL A 95 -23.92 2.86 14.27
N THR A 96 -24.69 3.92 14.05
CA THR A 96 -26.08 3.85 13.58
C THR A 96 -26.12 4.59 12.25
N VAL A 97 -26.31 3.84 11.17
CA VAL A 97 -26.30 4.36 9.81
C VAL A 97 -27.38 3.69 8.98
N ASP A 98 -28.01 4.48 8.12
CA ASP A 98 -28.92 3.99 7.08
C ASP A 98 -28.40 4.53 5.74
N ILE A 99 -27.80 3.65 4.96
CA ILE A 99 -27.16 3.92 3.67
C ILE A 99 -27.88 3.05 2.65
N SER A 100 -28.38 3.67 1.59
CA SER A 100 -29.07 2.97 0.50
C SER A 100 -28.34 3.27 -0.81
N ASP A 101 -27.80 2.22 -1.41
CA ASP A 101 -27.17 2.17 -2.74
C ASP A 101 -26.14 3.30 -2.98
N ALA A 102 -25.30 3.57 -1.98
CA ALA A 102 -24.26 4.58 -2.07
C ALA A 102 -22.94 3.98 -2.60
N PRO A 103 -22.09 4.76 -3.31
CA PRO A 103 -20.75 4.31 -3.67
C PRO A 103 -19.94 3.89 -2.42
N LEU A 104 -19.04 2.92 -2.61
CA LEU A 104 -18.18 2.38 -1.54
C LEU A 104 -17.48 3.50 -0.75
N GLU A 105 -16.93 4.48 -1.44
CA GLU A 105 -16.21 5.62 -0.87
C GLU A 105 -17.12 6.45 0.05
N SER A 106 -18.34 6.74 -0.42
CA SER A 106 -19.34 7.48 0.35
C SER A 106 -19.82 6.70 1.58
N ALA A 107 -19.92 5.38 1.47
CA ALA A 107 -20.28 4.52 2.60
C ALA A 107 -19.17 4.48 3.65
N LEU A 108 -17.90 4.43 3.24
CA LEU A 108 -16.75 4.42 4.16
C LEU A 108 -16.61 5.73 4.92
N LEU A 109 -16.87 6.88 4.29
CA LEU A 109 -16.90 8.20 4.95
C LEU A 109 -17.97 8.29 6.05
N ARG A 110 -19.02 7.47 6.00
CA ARG A 110 -20.02 7.36 7.07
C ARG A 110 -19.62 6.40 8.19
N LEU A 111 -18.65 5.51 7.93
CA LEU A 111 -18.17 4.52 8.89
C LEU A 111 -16.97 5.03 9.71
N ALA A 112 -16.13 5.88 9.13
CA ALA A 112 -14.96 6.43 9.78
C ALA A 112 -14.68 7.88 9.34
N PRO A 113 -14.13 8.73 10.24
CA PRO A 113 -13.73 10.09 9.89
C PRO A 113 -12.64 10.18 8.82
N GLN A 114 -11.67 9.27 8.84
CA GLN A 114 -10.53 9.24 7.92
C GLN A 114 -10.40 7.85 7.29
N PRO A 115 -11.20 7.54 6.26
CA PRO A 115 -11.06 6.28 5.55
C PRO A 115 -10.03 6.38 4.44
N TYR A 116 -9.23 5.32 4.28
CA TYR A 116 -8.29 5.16 3.17
C TYR A 116 -8.64 3.92 2.35
N ILE A 117 -8.39 3.99 1.05
CA ILE A 117 -8.48 2.83 0.16
C ILE A 117 -7.17 2.72 -0.61
N ASP A 118 -6.58 1.53 -0.61
CA ASP A 118 -5.54 1.23 -1.58
C ASP A 118 -6.20 0.67 -2.83
N TYR A 119 -5.78 1.17 -3.99
CA TYR A 119 -6.22 0.73 -5.31
C TYR A 119 -5.03 0.15 -6.08
N GLU A 120 -5.32 -0.86 -6.88
CA GLU A 120 -4.48 -1.32 -7.98
C GLU A 120 -5.04 -0.75 -9.28
N LEU A 121 -4.21 0.01 -9.98
CA LEU A 121 -4.51 0.59 -11.27
C LEU A 121 -3.72 -0.14 -12.36
N SER A 122 -4.41 -0.42 -13.45
CA SER A 122 -3.83 -0.92 -14.68
C SER A 122 -3.34 0.24 -15.55
N GLY A 123 -2.22 0.04 -16.26
CA GLY A 123 -1.89 0.87 -17.41
C GLY A 123 -2.90 0.71 -18.55
N ASP A 124 -3.62 -0.42 -18.61
CA ASP A 124 -4.72 -0.59 -19.57
C ASP A 124 -5.92 0.31 -19.20
N PRO A 125 -6.29 1.29 -20.05
CA PRO A 125 -7.40 2.20 -19.77
C PRO A 125 -8.78 1.51 -19.74
N ALA A 126 -8.91 0.30 -20.28
CA ALA A 126 -10.16 -0.46 -20.23
C ALA A 126 -10.43 -1.07 -18.85
N VAL A 127 -9.39 -1.20 -18.01
CA VAL A 127 -9.49 -1.85 -16.70
C VAL A 127 -9.70 -0.79 -15.62
N GLN A 128 -10.84 -0.88 -14.91
CA GLN A 128 -11.14 0.02 -13.80
C GLN A 128 -10.23 -0.21 -12.59
N PRO A 129 -9.95 0.84 -11.79
CA PRO A 129 -9.20 0.70 -10.53
C PRO A 129 -9.86 -0.33 -9.60
N LYS A 130 -9.04 -1.27 -9.11
CA LYS A 130 -9.51 -2.33 -8.21
C LYS A 130 -9.11 -2.01 -6.77
N PRO A 131 -10.06 -1.92 -5.81
CA PRO A 131 -9.69 -1.77 -4.41
C PRO A 131 -9.00 -3.04 -3.92
N ILE A 132 -7.90 -2.90 -3.19
CA ILE A 132 -7.12 -4.03 -2.64
C ILE A 132 -7.13 -4.07 -1.12
N SER A 133 -7.39 -2.94 -0.46
CA SER A 133 -7.50 -2.88 1.00
C SER A 133 -8.23 -1.63 1.46
N LEU A 134 -8.92 -1.75 2.59
CA LEU A 134 -9.64 -0.68 3.24
C LEU A 134 -9.01 -0.39 4.60
N TYR A 135 -8.87 0.89 4.95
CA TYR A 135 -8.43 1.31 6.27
C TYR A 135 -9.46 2.28 6.85
N LEU A 136 -9.92 2.01 8.06
CA LEU A 136 -10.84 2.86 8.80
C LEU A 136 -10.09 3.46 9.99
N HIS A 137 -9.76 4.74 9.90
CA HIS A 137 -9.05 5.49 10.94
C HIS A 137 -9.94 6.59 11.54
N ALA A 138 -9.69 6.88 12.82
CA ALA A 138 -10.26 8.02 13.50
C ALA A 138 -9.48 9.29 13.16
N LEU A 139 -10.08 10.44 13.48
CA LEU A 139 -9.46 11.73 13.27
C LEU A 139 -8.17 11.86 14.10
N ASN A 140 -7.11 12.37 13.48
CA ASN A 140 -5.78 12.61 14.09
C ASN A 140 -4.97 11.35 14.41
N GLU A 141 -5.36 10.18 13.91
CA GLU A 141 -4.49 9.02 13.94
C GLU A 141 -3.47 9.10 12.80
N PRO A 142 -2.25 8.55 12.98
CA PRO A 142 -1.29 8.50 11.88
C PRO A 142 -1.89 7.71 10.71
N PRO A 143 -1.59 8.11 9.45
CA PRO A 143 -2.04 7.37 8.29
C PRO A 143 -1.49 5.94 8.33
N PRO A 144 -2.16 4.98 7.66
CA PRO A 144 -1.64 3.62 7.59
C PRO A 144 -0.22 3.62 7.00
N SER A 145 0.60 2.65 7.41
CA SER A 145 1.93 2.47 6.82
C SER A 145 1.81 2.21 5.31
N GLU A 146 2.75 2.72 4.52
CA GLU A 146 2.79 2.54 3.06
C GLU A 146 2.99 1.07 2.68
N SER A 147 3.70 0.31 3.53
CA SER A 147 3.95 -1.12 3.36
C SER A 147 3.02 -2.03 4.19
N ALA A 148 1.88 -1.52 4.67
CA ALA A 148 1.00 -2.27 5.58
C ALA A 148 0.47 -3.57 4.95
N ILE A 149 0.08 -3.53 3.68
CA ILE A 149 -0.44 -4.67 2.92
C ILE A 149 0.35 -4.86 1.62
N VAL A 150 0.62 -3.77 0.91
CA VAL A 150 1.44 -3.79 -0.30
C VAL A 150 2.90 -3.90 0.11
N LYS A 151 3.39 -5.14 0.27
CA LYS A 151 4.82 -5.40 0.47
C LYS A 151 5.53 -5.26 -0.87
N GLY A 152 6.44 -4.31 -0.99
CA GLY A 152 7.37 -4.24 -2.12
C GLY A 152 8.65 -4.98 -1.75
N ASN A 153 9.04 -5.98 -2.53
CA ASN A 153 10.42 -6.45 -2.53
C ASN A 153 11.15 -5.55 -3.54
N ALA A 154 12.02 -4.66 -3.07
CA ALA A 154 12.85 -3.85 -3.94
C ALA A 154 13.97 -4.74 -4.52
N GLU A 155 13.64 -5.53 -5.54
CA GLU A 155 14.58 -6.38 -6.27
C GLU A 155 14.87 -5.76 -7.63
N SER A 156 15.58 -4.62 -7.63
CA SER A 156 16.22 -4.12 -8.84
C SER A 156 17.66 -3.73 -8.50
N ILE A 157 18.56 -4.71 -8.57
CA ILE A 157 20.00 -4.43 -8.60
C ILE A 157 20.31 -4.03 -10.05
N LEU A 158 20.07 -2.76 -10.39
CA LEU A 158 20.58 -2.21 -11.64
C LEU A 158 22.09 -2.00 -11.41
N ILE A 159 22.91 -2.89 -11.96
CA ILE A 159 24.36 -2.68 -11.97
C ILE A 159 24.63 -1.71 -13.10
N GLU A 160 24.67 -0.43 -12.77
CA GLU A 160 25.20 0.60 -13.66
C GLU A 160 26.68 0.26 -13.90
N GLY A 161 26.97 -0.33 -15.05
CA GLY A 161 28.34 -0.52 -15.51
C GLY A 161 28.92 0.84 -15.87
N ASP A 162 29.81 1.35 -15.03
CA ASP A 162 30.61 2.53 -15.30
C ASP A 162 31.62 2.18 -16.41
N THR A 163 31.16 2.20 -17.66
CA THR A 163 32.01 2.02 -18.84
C THR A 163 32.43 3.37 -19.38
N GLU A 164 33.74 3.60 -19.24
CA GLU A 164 34.62 4.37 -20.12
C GLU A 164 35.03 5.77 -19.64
N GLU A 165 36.09 5.74 -18.83
CA GLU A 165 37.03 6.82 -18.57
C GLU A 165 37.78 7.18 -19.87
N GLY A 166 37.35 8.26 -20.53
CA GLY A 166 38.22 9.06 -21.40
C GLY A 166 37.58 9.55 -22.69
N MET A 167 37.14 10.82 -22.72
CA MET A 167 37.33 11.71 -23.87
C MET A 167 37.36 13.18 -23.44
N ALA A 168 38.05 13.96 -24.27
CA ALA A 168 38.74 15.20 -23.94
C ALA A 168 37.87 16.47 -23.97
N GLU A 169 38.40 17.50 -23.34
CA GLU A 169 37.93 18.90 -23.29
C GLU A 169 37.50 19.44 -24.68
N GLY A 170 36.19 19.41 -24.95
CA GLY A 170 35.64 19.97 -26.20
C GLY A 170 34.16 20.41 -26.16
N GLU A 171 33.43 20.23 -25.05
CA GLU A 171 31.98 20.36 -25.03
C GLU A 171 31.49 21.45 -24.08
N ARG A 172 31.35 22.68 -24.59
CA ARG A 172 30.63 23.78 -23.89
C ARG A 172 29.50 24.41 -24.71
N LYS A 173 29.05 23.75 -25.79
CA LYS A 173 27.92 24.22 -26.63
C LYS A 173 26.90 23.14 -27.06
N LYS A 174 26.93 21.95 -26.47
CA LYS A 174 25.80 21.02 -26.42
C LYS A 174 25.44 20.86 -24.93
N LYS A 175 24.37 21.51 -24.48
CA LYS A 175 23.51 20.87 -23.48
C LYS A 175 22.69 19.89 -24.32
N GLU A 176 23.22 18.74 -24.69
CA GLU A 176 23.10 17.53 -23.86
C GLU A 176 21.70 17.50 -23.25
N GLU A 177 20.71 17.31 -24.13
CA GLU A 177 19.39 16.91 -23.70
C GLU A 177 19.56 15.51 -23.10
N GLU A 178 19.60 15.43 -21.77
CA GLU A 178 19.58 14.16 -21.05
C GLU A 178 18.53 13.24 -21.69
N PRO A 179 18.91 12.02 -22.09
CA PRO A 179 18.03 11.13 -22.84
C PRO A 179 16.83 10.68 -22.00
N LEU A 180 16.95 10.77 -20.67
CA LEU A 180 15.88 10.56 -19.71
C LEU A 180 15.90 11.70 -18.68
N ARG A 181 14.76 12.38 -18.52
CA ARG A 181 14.57 13.35 -17.45
C ARG A 181 13.21 13.16 -16.80
N VAL A 182 13.22 12.95 -15.49
CA VAL A 182 12.00 12.83 -14.68
C VAL A 182 11.97 13.91 -13.62
N THR A 183 10.86 14.64 -13.55
CA THR A 183 10.60 15.60 -12.47
C THR A 183 9.27 15.26 -11.81
N PHE A 184 9.24 15.38 -10.47
CA PHE A 184 8.04 15.15 -9.68
C PHE A 184 7.74 16.37 -8.82
N ASN A 185 6.54 16.93 -8.95
CA ASN A 185 6.12 18.10 -8.20
C ASN A 185 4.61 18.03 -7.94
N LYS A 186 4.18 18.15 -6.67
CA LYS A 186 2.76 18.18 -6.27
C LYS A 186 1.92 17.05 -6.90
N ASN A 187 2.41 15.81 -6.85
CA ASN A 187 1.73 14.64 -7.43
C ASN A 187 1.60 14.67 -8.97
N GLN A 188 2.36 15.52 -9.64
CA GLN A 188 2.48 15.57 -11.10
C GLN A 188 3.89 15.16 -11.51
N VAL A 189 3.97 14.33 -12.55
CA VAL A 189 5.22 13.85 -13.15
C VAL A 189 5.37 14.52 -14.50
N SER A 190 6.58 15.01 -14.78
CA SER A 190 6.98 15.31 -16.14
C SER A 190 8.12 14.37 -16.53
N LEU A 191 7.96 13.70 -17.66
CA LEU A 191 8.86 12.68 -18.18
C LEU A 191 9.26 13.09 -19.60
N ARG A 192 10.54 13.20 -19.86
CA ARG A 192 11.10 13.23 -21.21
C ARG A 192 11.97 12.01 -21.39
N ALA A 193 11.60 11.13 -22.31
CA ALA A 193 12.36 9.93 -22.64
C ALA A 193 12.59 9.88 -24.15
N LYS A 194 13.83 9.68 -24.57
CA LYS A 194 14.21 9.49 -25.97
C LYS A 194 14.74 8.07 -26.17
N GLN A 195 13.89 7.22 -26.72
CA GLN A 195 14.21 5.81 -26.99
C GLN A 195 14.83 5.06 -25.80
N GLN A 196 14.22 5.22 -24.61
CA GLN A 196 14.72 4.59 -23.38
C GLN A 196 13.98 3.28 -23.08
N PRO A 197 14.66 2.24 -22.57
CA PRO A 197 13.97 1.03 -22.13
C PRO A 197 12.93 1.35 -21.06
N LEU A 198 11.74 0.75 -21.16
CA LEU A 198 10.64 0.99 -20.22
C LEU A 198 11.06 0.73 -18.77
N ILE A 199 11.86 -0.30 -18.53
CA ILE A 199 12.36 -0.64 -17.19
C ILE A 199 13.17 0.51 -16.58
N VAL A 200 14.05 1.14 -17.37
CA VAL A 200 14.88 2.28 -16.93
C VAL A 200 13.99 3.48 -16.61
N VAL A 201 12.99 3.74 -17.47
CA VAL A 201 12.02 4.82 -17.26
C VAL A 201 11.24 4.61 -15.96
N LEU A 202 10.73 3.40 -15.71
CA LEU A 202 9.96 3.09 -14.50
C LEU A 202 10.82 3.14 -13.24
N HIS A 203 12.06 2.68 -13.30
CA HIS A 203 13.01 2.76 -12.19
C HIS A 203 13.30 4.22 -11.82
N GLU A 204 13.58 5.08 -12.79
CA GLU A 204 13.84 6.50 -12.55
C GLU A 204 12.59 7.23 -11.99
N ILE A 205 11.40 6.90 -12.49
CA ILE A 205 10.14 7.43 -11.92
C ILE A 205 9.99 7.00 -10.46
N ALA A 206 10.19 5.72 -10.17
CA ALA A 206 10.07 5.19 -8.82
C ALA A 206 11.05 5.84 -7.85
N LEU A 207 12.30 6.07 -8.30
CA LEU A 207 13.34 6.76 -7.54
C LEU A 207 12.99 8.22 -7.26
N LYS A 208 12.46 8.96 -8.25
CA LYS A 208 12.05 10.37 -8.04
C LYS A 208 10.82 10.53 -7.15
N VAL A 209 9.94 9.53 -7.14
CA VAL A 209 8.69 9.52 -6.37
C VAL A 209 8.90 8.87 -4.99
N ASP A 210 10.05 8.27 -4.75
CA ASP A 210 10.41 7.54 -3.53
C ASP A 210 9.46 6.37 -3.24
N ILE A 211 9.20 5.55 -4.27
CA ILE A 211 8.36 4.36 -4.17
C ILE A 211 9.11 3.11 -4.67
N PRO A 212 8.81 1.92 -4.16
CA PRO A 212 9.38 0.69 -4.68
C PRO A 212 8.92 0.40 -6.11
N PHE A 213 9.85 -0.11 -6.91
CA PHE A 213 9.60 -0.69 -8.23
C PHE A 213 9.91 -2.19 -8.21
N GLU A 214 8.98 -3.00 -8.73
CA GLU A 214 9.09 -4.45 -8.81
C GLU A 214 8.95 -4.90 -10.28
N MET A 215 9.89 -5.71 -10.75
CA MET A 215 9.86 -6.27 -12.10
C MET A 215 9.51 -7.75 -12.04
N LYS A 216 8.36 -8.15 -12.63
CA LYS A 216 7.97 -9.57 -12.75
C LYS A 216 8.30 -10.17 -14.11
N TYR A 217 8.69 -9.33 -15.06
CA TYR A 217 8.98 -9.70 -16.44
C TYR A 217 9.93 -8.66 -17.04
N GLU A 218 10.88 -9.11 -17.84
CA GLU A 218 11.81 -8.26 -18.56
C GLU A 218 11.20 -7.81 -19.90
N SER A 219 10.84 -6.54 -20.00
CA SER A 219 10.27 -5.97 -21.22
C SER A 219 11.35 -5.36 -22.12
N SER A 220 11.30 -5.69 -23.41
CA SER A 220 12.09 -5.02 -24.46
C SER A 220 11.40 -3.76 -25.01
N GLU A 221 10.33 -3.30 -24.35
CA GLU A 221 9.58 -2.10 -24.76
C GLU A 221 10.44 -0.85 -24.58
N VAL A 222 10.41 0.02 -25.59
CA VAL A 222 11.16 1.27 -25.62
C VAL A 222 10.16 2.42 -25.59
N VAL A 223 10.40 3.39 -24.71
CA VAL A 223 9.60 4.59 -24.55
C VAL A 223 10.29 5.75 -25.26
N ASP A 224 9.56 6.39 -26.17
CA ASP A 224 9.97 7.61 -26.85
C ASP A 224 8.82 8.62 -26.78
N GLY A 225 8.98 9.66 -25.97
CA GLY A 225 7.90 10.61 -25.70
C GLY A 225 8.21 11.64 -24.63
N GLU A 226 7.43 12.71 -24.65
CA GLU A 226 7.45 13.78 -23.65
C GLU A 226 6.06 13.96 -23.04
N PHE A 227 5.99 13.82 -21.72
CA PHE A 227 4.79 13.97 -20.91
C PHE A 227 5.03 15.10 -19.92
N ASN A 228 4.14 16.08 -19.90
CA ASN A 228 4.29 17.29 -19.08
C ASN A 228 3.11 17.42 -18.11
N ASN A 229 3.40 17.47 -16.81
CA ASN A 229 2.42 17.63 -15.73
C ASN A 229 1.33 16.53 -15.67
N TYR A 230 1.70 15.28 -15.89
CA TYR A 230 0.76 14.15 -15.84
C TYR A 230 0.55 13.70 -14.40
N THR A 231 -0.66 13.27 -14.04
CA THR A 231 -0.82 12.49 -12.80
C THR A 231 -0.16 11.13 -12.95
N MET A 232 0.18 10.48 -11.83
CA MET A 232 0.79 9.14 -11.88
C MET A 232 -0.11 8.13 -12.62
N GLU A 233 -1.42 8.22 -12.44
CA GLU A 233 -2.39 7.39 -13.17
C GLU A 233 -2.35 7.64 -14.68
N GLN A 234 -2.34 8.90 -15.11
CA GLN A 234 -2.27 9.25 -16.53
C GLN A 234 -0.96 8.77 -17.14
N LEU A 235 0.15 8.99 -16.45
CA LEU A 235 1.47 8.57 -16.90
C LEU A 235 1.52 7.05 -17.11
N VAL A 236 1.09 6.28 -16.11
CA VAL A 236 1.11 4.81 -16.18
C VAL A 236 0.24 4.30 -17.33
N ARG A 237 -0.91 4.93 -17.60
CA ARG A 237 -1.76 4.60 -18.74
C ARG A 237 -1.17 4.97 -20.09
N SER A 238 -0.36 6.02 -20.15
CA SER A 238 0.31 6.45 -21.37
C SER A 238 1.59 5.67 -21.67
N LEU A 239 2.20 5.05 -20.67
CA LEU A 239 3.46 4.31 -20.83
C LEU A 239 3.25 2.90 -21.40
N SER A 240 2.54 2.03 -20.69
CA SER A 240 2.35 0.64 -21.11
C SER A 240 1.18 0.00 -20.37
N PRO A 241 0.35 -0.83 -21.04
CA PRO A 241 -0.77 -1.52 -20.40
C PRO A 241 -0.33 -2.53 -19.33
N ASN A 242 0.94 -2.92 -19.36
CA ASN A 242 1.54 -3.95 -18.50
C ASN A 242 2.04 -3.42 -17.16
N ILE A 243 1.81 -2.15 -16.86
CA ILE A 243 2.20 -1.54 -15.60
C ILE A 243 1.03 -1.65 -14.61
N ARG A 244 1.33 -2.01 -13.37
CA ARG A 244 0.42 -1.91 -12.23
C ARG A 244 0.93 -0.81 -11.29
N LEU A 245 0.07 0.16 -11.03
CA LEU A 245 0.30 1.19 -10.02
C LEU A 245 -0.54 0.86 -8.80
N TYR A 246 0.11 0.73 -7.66
CA TYR A 246 -0.55 0.67 -6.36
C TYR A 246 -0.58 2.09 -5.80
N GLN A 247 -1.75 2.59 -5.41
CA GLN A 247 -1.88 3.91 -4.80
C GLN A 247 -2.86 3.88 -3.63
N ARG A 248 -2.66 4.77 -2.67
CA ARG A 248 -3.57 5.03 -1.57
C ARG A 248 -4.33 6.31 -1.82
N THR A 249 -5.64 6.28 -1.62
CA THR A 249 -6.50 7.47 -1.62
C THR A 249 -6.99 7.74 -0.21
N ASP A 250 -6.74 8.94 0.29
CA ASP A 250 -7.42 9.48 1.48
C ASP A 250 -8.79 10.00 1.04
N LEU A 251 -9.87 9.37 1.49
CA LEU A 251 -11.21 9.77 1.08
C LEU A 251 -11.68 11.08 1.73
N SER A 252 -11.05 11.51 2.81
CA SER A 252 -11.40 12.75 3.51
C SER A 252 -10.83 13.98 2.79
N THR A 253 -9.61 13.89 2.26
CA THR A 253 -8.93 14.98 1.54
C THR A 253 -8.94 14.81 0.02
N SER A 254 -9.32 13.63 -0.47
CA SER A 254 -9.16 13.20 -1.88
C SER A 254 -7.71 13.21 -2.37
N GLU A 255 -6.73 13.23 -1.46
CA GLU A 255 -5.32 13.11 -1.81
C GLU A 255 -4.98 11.67 -2.19
N THR A 256 -4.21 11.52 -3.27
CA THR A 256 -3.70 10.23 -3.72
C THR A 256 -2.19 10.19 -3.54
N ARG A 257 -1.69 9.04 -3.06
CA ARG A 257 -0.25 8.79 -2.89
C ARG A 257 0.11 7.47 -3.57
N PRO A 258 1.09 7.46 -4.49
CA PRO A 258 1.58 6.21 -5.06
C PRO A 258 2.31 5.40 -3.99
N LEU A 259 2.14 4.09 -4.01
CA LEU A 259 2.73 3.15 -3.04
C LEU A 259 3.77 2.23 -3.68
N ARG A 260 3.55 1.80 -4.92
CA ARG A 260 4.43 0.87 -5.63
C ARG A 260 4.14 0.85 -7.12
N LEU A 261 5.18 0.65 -7.93
CA LEU A 261 5.06 0.33 -9.35
C LEU A 261 5.46 -1.13 -9.59
N VAL A 262 4.71 -1.84 -10.43
CA VAL A 262 5.02 -3.22 -10.80
C VAL A 262 4.88 -3.40 -12.30
N LEU A 263 5.90 -3.95 -12.95
CA LEU A 263 5.82 -4.38 -14.35
C LEU A 263 5.38 -5.85 -14.42
N VAL A 264 4.21 -6.12 -14.98
CA VAL A 264 3.63 -7.47 -15.11
C VAL A 264 3.78 -8.01 -16.53
N PRO A 265 3.83 -9.33 -16.75
CA PRO A 265 3.81 -9.88 -18.10
C PRO A 265 2.47 -9.59 -18.80
N PRO A 266 2.47 -9.42 -20.13
CA PRO A 266 1.23 -9.25 -20.88
C PRO A 266 0.37 -10.50 -20.79
N ALA A 267 -0.96 -10.34 -20.78
CA ALA A 267 -1.92 -11.44 -20.56
C ALA A 267 -1.75 -12.62 -21.54
N ASN A 268 -1.16 -12.38 -22.72
CA ASN A 268 -0.91 -13.38 -23.75
C ASN A 268 0.46 -14.08 -23.62
N ALA A 269 1.38 -13.55 -22.82
CA ALA A 269 2.67 -14.17 -22.54
C ALA A 269 2.53 -15.10 -21.33
N GLN A 270 1.82 -16.22 -21.49
CA GLN A 270 2.00 -17.31 -20.54
C GLN A 270 3.44 -17.83 -20.63
N PRO A 271 4.09 -18.12 -19.48
CA PRO A 271 5.43 -18.67 -19.48
C PRO A 271 5.40 -20.00 -20.22
N THR A 272 6.20 -20.10 -21.29
CA THR A 272 6.57 -21.38 -21.89
C THR A 272 7.26 -22.18 -20.80
N THR A 273 6.49 -23.02 -20.12
CA THR A 273 7.01 -23.98 -19.16
C THR A 273 7.85 -24.94 -19.97
N LYS A 274 9.17 -24.74 -19.97
CA LYS A 274 10.12 -25.70 -20.52
C LYS A 274 9.97 -26.98 -19.70
N MET A 275 9.43 -28.03 -20.34
CA MET A 275 9.51 -29.41 -19.85
C MET A 275 10.94 -29.93 -19.98
#